data_AF-A0AAJ2PT91-F1
#
_entry.id   AF-A0AAJ2PT91-F1
#
_cell.length_a   1.000
_cell.length_b   1.000
_cell.length_c   1.000
_cell.angle_alpha   90.00
_cell.angle_beta   90.00
_cell.angle_gamma   90.00
#
_symmetry.space_group_name_H-M   'P 1'
#
loop_
_entity.id
_entity.type
_entity.pdbx_description
1 polymer ?
#
loop_
_entity_poly.entity_id
_entity_poly.type
_entity_poly.pdbx_seq_one_letter_code
_entity_poly.pdbx_strand_id
1 'polypeptide(L)'
;PAPAPTATHITLDVSHPRRWTVTVVGCAGSWTHELTPRHAELLYLLALHRGGRSASALADDMFGDPARTVTVRAEMSRVRRYLGAFLDHRPYRFTERADVEVLLPETPLDLLPHSVAPGVVRARGTTAGDRFPGEGSSGHERAEPGS
;
A
#
# COMPACT_ATOMS: atom_id res chain seq x y z
N PRO A 1 -9.07 16.90 -26.94
CA PRO A 1 -8.29 16.00 -26.06
C PRO A 1 -8.66 14.56 -26.41
N ALA A 2 -7.69 13.75 -26.86
CA ALA A 2 -7.95 12.33 -27.12
C ALA A 2 -8.20 11.60 -25.79
N PRO A 3 -9.14 10.64 -25.71
CA PRO A 3 -9.27 9.82 -24.52
C PRO A 3 -7.94 9.09 -24.30
N ALA A 4 -7.38 9.23 -23.09
CA ALA A 4 -6.19 8.49 -22.65
C ALA A 4 -6.44 6.98 -22.86
N PRO A 5 -5.40 6.19 -23.22
CA PRO A 5 -5.57 4.76 -23.50
C PRO A 5 -6.26 4.10 -22.32
N THR A 6 -7.22 3.22 -22.62
CA THR A 6 -8.11 2.51 -21.70
C THR A 6 -7.34 1.87 -20.55
N ALA A 7 -7.03 2.66 -19.52
CA ALA A 7 -6.16 2.26 -18.44
C ALA A 7 -6.86 1.13 -17.69
N THR A 8 -6.14 0.05 -17.44
CA THR A 8 -6.68 -0.98 -16.56
C THR A 8 -6.68 -0.42 -15.16
N HIS A 9 -7.86 -0.31 -14.56
CA HIS A 9 -8.01 0.15 -13.20
C HIS A 9 -7.98 -1.05 -12.25
N ILE A 10 -7.12 -0.97 -11.24
CA ILE A 10 -6.91 -2.02 -10.24
C ILE A 10 -7.25 -1.42 -8.89
N THR A 11 -8.32 -1.91 -8.28
CA THR A 11 -8.72 -1.51 -6.94
C THR A 11 -8.25 -2.58 -5.96
N LEU A 12 -7.34 -2.21 -5.06
CA LEU A 12 -6.97 -3.02 -3.91
C LEU A 12 -7.82 -2.59 -2.72
N ASP A 13 -8.81 -3.39 -2.37
CA ASP A 13 -9.66 -3.15 -1.21
C ASP A 13 -9.05 -3.80 0.03
N VAL A 14 -8.51 -2.95 0.92
CA VAL A 14 -8.03 -3.30 2.26
C VAL A 14 -8.83 -2.59 3.36
N SER A 15 -10.00 -2.05 3.01
CA SER A 15 -10.86 -1.28 3.91
C SER A 15 -11.54 -2.13 4.98
N HIS A 16 -11.64 -3.44 4.74
CA HIS A 16 -12.24 -4.37 5.69
C HIS A 16 -11.16 -5.15 6.47
N PRO A 17 -11.34 -5.41 7.77
CA PRO A 17 -10.31 -6.00 8.62
C PRO A 17 -10.03 -7.49 8.37
N ARG A 18 -10.93 -8.19 7.66
CA ARG A 18 -10.86 -9.67 7.48
C ARG A 18 -11.09 -10.15 6.06
N ARG A 19 -11.45 -9.26 5.14
CA ARG A 19 -11.74 -9.60 3.75
C ARG A 19 -11.07 -8.58 2.87
N TRP A 20 -10.18 -9.04 2.01
CA TRP A 20 -9.43 -8.16 1.13
C TRP A 20 -9.59 -8.66 -0.28
N THR A 21 -9.77 -7.75 -1.21
CA THR A 21 -9.96 -8.11 -2.60
C THR A 21 -9.09 -7.25 -3.49
N VAL A 22 -8.71 -7.84 -4.62
CA VAL A 22 -8.26 -7.05 -5.76
C VAL A 22 -9.28 -7.18 -6.87
N THR A 23 -9.73 -6.04 -7.37
CA THR A 23 -10.63 -5.94 -8.51
C THR A 23 -9.87 -5.32 -9.65
N VAL A 24 -9.98 -5.93 -10.82
CA VAL A 24 -9.38 -5.41 -12.06
C VAL A 24 -10.50 -5.11 -13.01
N VAL A 25 -10.56 -3.87 -13.48
CA VAL A 25 -11.50 -3.39 -14.48
C VAL A 25 -10.70 -2.94 -15.70
N GLY A 26 -10.89 -3.62 -16.82
CA GLY A 26 -10.24 -3.28 -18.08
C GLY A 26 -11.22 -3.35 -19.25
N CYS A 27 -10.70 -3.10 -20.46
CA CYS A 27 -11.50 -3.16 -21.69
C CYS A 27 -12.10 -4.55 -21.96
N ALA A 28 -11.47 -5.62 -21.47
CA ALA A 28 -11.91 -7.00 -21.64
C ALA A 28 -12.95 -7.46 -20.59
N GLY A 29 -13.29 -6.61 -19.61
CA GLY A 29 -14.23 -6.94 -18.54
C GLY A 29 -13.68 -6.61 -17.16
N SER A 30 -14.41 -7.07 -16.12
CA SER A 30 -13.99 -6.94 -14.73
C SER A 30 -13.98 -8.28 -14.02
N TRP A 31 -13.04 -8.44 -13.08
CA TRP A 31 -12.98 -9.59 -12.20
C TRP A 31 -12.49 -9.16 -10.82
N THR A 32 -12.86 -9.96 -9.82
CA THR A 32 -12.45 -9.76 -8.42
C THR A 32 -11.87 -11.05 -7.87
N HIS A 33 -10.78 -10.94 -7.12
CA HIS A 33 -10.12 -12.06 -6.44
C HIS A 33 -9.98 -11.76 -4.95
N GLU A 34 -10.37 -12.70 -4.10
CA GLU A 34 -10.19 -12.60 -2.65
C GLU A 34 -8.74 -12.95 -2.25
N LEU A 35 -8.12 -12.08 -1.47
CA LEU A 35 -6.70 -12.17 -1.14
C LEU A 35 -6.50 -12.92 0.18
N THR A 36 -5.42 -13.72 0.21
CA THR A 36 -4.87 -14.19 1.49
C THR A 36 -4.24 -13.02 2.24
N PRO A 37 -4.04 -13.11 3.57
CA PRO A 37 -3.35 -12.06 4.33
C PRO A 37 -1.99 -11.70 3.72
N ARG A 38 -1.19 -12.69 3.31
CA ARG A 38 0.13 -12.46 2.71
C ARG A 38 0.08 -11.78 1.35
N HIS A 39 -0.91 -12.11 0.51
CA HIS A 39 -1.09 -11.42 -0.76
C HIS A 39 -1.58 -9.98 -0.55
N ALA A 40 -2.47 -9.74 0.42
CA ALA A 40 -2.93 -8.39 0.76
C ALA A 40 -1.77 -7.50 1.24
N GLU A 41 -0.93 -8.01 2.17
CA GLU A 41 0.29 -7.33 2.61
C GLU A 41 1.23 -6.99 1.45
N LEU A 42 1.51 -7.99 0.60
CA LEU A 42 2.43 -7.85 -0.53
C LEU A 42 1.93 -6.80 -1.54
N LEU A 43 0.67 -6.88 -1.95
CA LEU A 43 0.08 -5.94 -2.91
C LEU A 43 -0.03 -4.53 -2.33
N TYR A 44 -0.37 -4.41 -1.04
CA TYR A 44 -0.42 -3.12 -0.35
C TYR A 44 0.96 -2.44 -0.34
N LEU A 45 2.02 -3.17 0.02
CA LEU A 45 3.39 -2.64 0.01
C LEU A 45 3.83 -2.23 -1.40
N LEU A 46 3.46 -2.98 -2.43
CA LEU A 46 3.73 -2.60 -3.82
C LEU A 46 2.95 -1.36 -4.25
N ALA A 47 1.72 -1.17 -3.76
CA ALA A 47 0.91 0.00 -4.06
C ALA A 47 1.50 1.26 -3.40
N LEU A 48 2.01 1.16 -2.18
CA LEU A 48 2.75 2.24 -1.51
C LEU A 48 4.05 2.61 -2.23
N HIS A 49 4.72 1.65 -2.85
CA HIS A 49 6.00 1.84 -3.52
C HIS A 49 5.84 1.73 -5.04
N ARG A 50 5.21 2.72 -5.66
CA ARG A 50 4.93 2.73 -7.12
C ARG A 50 6.19 2.61 -8.00
N GLY A 51 7.35 3.13 -7.55
CA GLY A 51 8.65 2.94 -8.23
C GLY A 51 9.20 1.51 -8.14
N GLY A 52 8.58 0.67 -7.30
CA GLY A 52 8.88 -0.72 -7.09
C GLY A 52 9.82 -1.03 -5.93
N ARG A 53 9.84 -2.32 -5.56
CA ARG A 53 10.71 -2.86 -4.54
C ARG A 53 11.50 -4.07 -5.06
N SER A 54 12.75 -4.19 -4.64
CA SER A 54 13.53 -5.41 -4.87
C SER A 54 12.99 -6.57 -4.03
N ALA A 55 13.42 -7.79 -4.33
CA ALA A 55 13.04 -8.97 -3.53
C ALA A 55 13.50 -8.84 -2.06
N SER A 56 14.69 -8.29 -1.82
CA SER A 56 15.24 -8.09 -0.48
C SER A 56 14.53 -6.97 0.27
N ALA A 57 14.20 -5.87 -0.41
CA ALA A 57 13.44 -4.77 0.20
C ALA A 57 12.02 -5.21 0.58
N LEU A 58 11.32 -5.95 -0.30
CA LEU A 58 10.04 -6.55 0.06
C LEU A 58 10.17 -7.56 1.21
N ALA A 59 11.25 -8.33 1.26
CA ALA A 59 11.47 -9.29 2.34
C ALA A 59 11.64 -8.58 3.69
N ASP A 60 12.37 -7.48 3.70
CA ASP A 60 12.49 -6.61 4.87
C ASP A 60 11.14 -5.97 5.24
N ASP A 61 10.39 -5.44 4.28
CA ASP A 61 9.06 -4.85 4.54
C ASP A 61 8.04 -5.88 5.04
N MET A 62 8.07 -7.14 4.57
CA MET A 62 7.11 -8.18 4.94
C MET A 62 7.49 -8.98 6.19
N PHE A 63 8.79 -9.15 6.43
CA PHE A 63 9.29 -10.09 7.43
C PHE A 63 10.33 -9.50 8.39
N GLY A 64 10.84 -8.30 8.13
CA GLY A 64 11.96 -7.71 8.88
C GLY A 64 13.29 -8.44 8.66
N ASP A 65 13.36 -9.24 7.60
CA ASP A 65 14.53 -10.03 7.25
C ASP A 65 14.75 -9.98 5.73
N PRO A 66 15.74 -9.20 5.25
CA PRO A 66 16.02 -9.07 3.82
C PRO A 66 16.52 -10.37 3.17
N ALA A 67 16.93 -11.37 3.95
CA ALA A 67 17.37 -12.67 3.42
C ALA A 67 16.20 -13.53 2.92
N ARG A 68 14.95 -13.23 3.30
CA ARG A 68 13.74 -14.01 2.93
C ARG A 68 13.25 -13.81 1.48
N THR A 69 14.18 -13.54 0.57
CA THR A 69 13.90 -13.29 -0.86
C THR A 69 13.24 -14.48 -1.57
N VAL A 70 13.54 -15.72 -1.16
CA VAL A 70 12.92 -16.93 -1.73
C VAL A 70 11.43 -16.98 -1.41
N THR A 71 11.05 -16.66 -0.16
CA THR A 71 9.65 -16.57 0.24
C THR A 71 8.93 -15.48 -0.56
N VAL A 72 9.51 -14.29 -0.68
CA VAL A 72 8.94 -13.19 -1.50
C VAL A 72 8.76 -13.60 -2.96
N ARG A 73 9.77 -14.24 -3.57
CA ARG A 73 9.67 -14.72 -4.96
C ARG A 73 8.56 -15.75 -5.14
N ALA A 74 8.39 -16.64 -4.16
CA ALA A 74 7.31 -17.63 -4.18
C ALA A 74 5.93 -16.95 -4.07
N GLU A 75 5.75 -16.00 -3.16
CA GLU A 75 4.50 -15.22 -3.05
C GLU A 75 4.22 -14.41 -4.33
N MET A 76 5.22 -13.69 -4.86
CA MET A 76 5.09 -13.00 -6.15
C MET A 76 4.69 -13.93 -7.29
N SER A 77 5.22 -15.16 -7.31
CA SER A 77 4.86 -16.15 -8.32
C SER A 77 3.40 -16.60 -8.19
N ARG A 78 2.88 -16.72 -6.96
CA ARG A 78 1.46 -17.04 -6.71
C ARG A 78 0.55 -15.89 -7.13
N VAL A 79 0.89 -14.67 -6.74
CA VAL A 79 0.14 -13.46 -7.13
C VAL A 79 0.09 -13.29 -8.65
N ARG A 80 1.20 -13.55 -9.34
CA ARG A 80 1.28 -13.48 -10.80
C ARG A 80 0.37 -14.45 -11.54
N ARG A 81 -0.13 -15.51 -10.89
CA ARG A 81 -1.10 -16.41 -11.54
C ARG A 81 -2.40 -15.72 -11.90
N TYR A 82 -2.77 -14.65 -11.19
CA TYR A 82 -3.99 -13.89 -11.47
C TYR A 82 -3.74 -12.40 -11.77
N LEU A 83 -2.63 -11.80 -11.32
CA LEU A 83 -2.25 -10.41 -11.62
C LEU A 83 -1.04 -10.26 -12.56
N GLY A 84 -0.60 -11.33 -13.22
CA GLY A 84 0.67 -11.36 -13.94
C GLY A 84 0.85 -10.25 -14.99
N ALA A 85 -0.20 -9.94 -15.75
CA ALA A 85 -0.17 -8.90 -16.79
C ALA A 85 0.01 -7.47 -16.22
N PHE A 86 -0.20 -7.28 -14.92
CA PHE A 86 -0.21 -5.98 -14.26
C PHE A 86 0.97 -5.80 -13.29
N LEU A 87 1.90 -6.76 -13.23
CA LEU A 87 3.03 -6.75 -12.31
C LEU A 87 4.36 -6.93 -13.05
N ASP A 88 5.19 -5.90 -13.01
CA ASP A 88 6.54 -5.95 -13.54
C ASP A 88 7.48 -6.73 -12.62
N HIS A 89 8.62 -7.17 -13.18
CA HIS A 89 9.73 -7.76 -12.42
C HIS A 89 10.92 -6.81 -12.40
N ARG A 90 11.64 -6.78 -11.27
CA ARG A 90 12.94 -6.10 -11.08
C ARG A 90 12.93 -4.60 -11.46
N PRO A 91 12.52 -3.70 -10.54
CA PRO A 91 11.90 -4.01 -9.25
C PRO A 91 10.47 -4.54 -9.41
N TYR A 92 9.98 -5.30 -8.43
CA TYR A 92 8.57 -5.69 -8.38
C TYR A 92 7.73 -4.43 -8.19
N ARG A 93 6.75 -4.22 -9.07
CA ARG A 93 5.82 -3.08 -9.03
C ARG A 93 4.58 -3.38 -9.85
N PHE A 94 3.52 -2.62 -9.63
CA PHE A 94 2.45 -2.52 -10.62
C PHE A 94 2.96 -1.83 -11.88
N THR A 95 2.52 -2.28 -13.05
CA THR A 95 2.92 -1.68 -14.32
C THR A 95 2.43 -0.23 -14.40
N GLU A 96 3.12 0.64 -15.14
CA GLU A 96 2.71 2.03 -15.34
C GLU A 96 1.39 2.17 -16.11
N ARG A 97 0.97 1.12 -16.81
CA ARG A 97 -0.31 1.08 -17.54
C ARG A 97 -1.51 0.74 -16.64
N ALA A 98 -1.24 0.30 -15.41
CA ALA A 98 -2.26 0.04 -14.41
C ALA A 98 -2.45 1.28 -13.56
N ASP A 99 -3.67 1.82 -13.58
CA ASP A 99 -4.10 2.75 -12.56
C ASP A 99 -4.44 1.93 -11.30
N VAL A 100 -3.83 2.27 -10.17
CA VAL A 100 -3.95 1.47 -8.94
C VAL A 100 -4.50 2.35 -7.85
N GLU A 101 -5.69 2.02 -7.40
CA GLU A 101 -6.38 2.63 -6.27
C GLU A 101 -6.34 1.68 -5.07
N VAL A 102 -6.13 2.24 -3.88
CA VAL A 102 -6.18 1.48 -2.62
C VAL A 102 -7.32 2.02 -1.78
N LEU A 103 -8.31 1.18 -1.51
CA LEU A 103 -9.37 1.52 -0.56
C LEU A 103 -8.86 1.19 0.84
N LEU A 104 -8.62 2.25 1.62
CA LEU A 104 -8.13 2.17 2.99
C LEU A 104 -9.30 2.16 3.99
N PRO A 105 -9.13 1.58 5.18
CA PRO A 105 -10.11 1.72 6.25
C PRO A 105 -10.12 3.15 6.80
N GLU A 106 -11.25 3.57 7.37
CA GLU A 106 -11.40 4.89 8.02
C GLU A 106 -10.42 5.07 9.19
N THR A 107 -10.21 3.99 9.94
CA THR A 107 -9.26 3.93 11.05
C THR A 107 -7.98 3.23 10.60
N PRO A 108 -6.81 3.88 10.70
CA PRO A 108 -5.53 3.29 10.34
C PRO A 108 -5.23 1.95 11.03
N LEU A 109 -5.70 1.77 12.27
CA LEU A 109 -5.49 0.54 13.03
C LEU A 109 -6.20 -0.68 12.42
N ASP A 110 -7.26 -0.45 11.63
CA ASP A 110 -8.02 -1.49 10.93
C ASP A 110 -7.36 -1.91 9.61
N LEU A 111 -6.25 -1.27 9.21
CA LEU A 111 -5.49 -1.68 8.04
C LEU A 111 -4.75 -2.98 8.35
N LEU A 112 -5.24 -4.09 7.80
CA LEU A 112 -4.64 -5.42 7.96
C LEU A 112 -4.29 -5.70 9.44
N PRO A 113 -5.28 -5.70 10.36
CA PRO A 113 -5.04 -5.51 11.79
C PRO A 113 -4.19 -6.63 12.41
N HIS A 114 -4.29 -7.84 11.85
CA HIS A 114 -3.55 -9.02 12.28
C HIS A 114 -2.18 -9.20 11.58
N SER A 115 -1.82 -8.32 10.65
CA SER A 115 -0.52 -8.34 10.01
C SER A 115 0.58 -7.95 11.00
N VAL A 116 1.68 -8.69 10.95
CA VAL A 116 2.92 -8.37 11.67
C VAL A 116 4.03 -7.93 10.72
N ALA A 117 3.71 -7.71 9.44
CA ALA A 117 4.66 -7.21 8.45
C ALA A 117 5.17 -5.81 8.85
N PRO A 118 6.49 -5.59 9.00
CA PRO A 118 7.01 -4.31 9.46
C PRO A 118 6.55 -3.11 8.62
N GLY A 119 6.47 -3.25 7.29
CA GLY A 119 5.99 -2.20 6.40
C GLY A 119 4.52 -1.84 6.62
N VAL A 120 3.68 -2.82 6.95
CA VAL A 120 2.26 -2.60 7.26
C VAL A 120 2.11 -1.97 8.65
N VAL A 121 2.85 -2.46 9.65
CA VAL A 121 2.89 -1.86 10.99
C VAL A 121 3.32 -0.39 10.94
N ARG A 122 4.38 -0.08 10.17
CA ARG A 122 4.82 1.30 9.93
C ARG A 122 3.71 2.15 9.30
N ALA A 123 3.06 1.64 8.26
CA ALA A 123 2.01 2.39 7.56
C ALA A 123 0.82 2.73 8.48
N ARG A 124 0.42 1.82 9.39
CA ARG A 124 -0.61 2.11 10.40
C ARG A 124 -0.23 3.29 11.30
N GLY A 125 1.05 3.39 11.68
CA GLY A 125 1.57 4.49 12.50
C GLY A 125 1.64 5.81 11.74
N THR A 126 1.99 5.80 10.46
CA THR A 126 2.08 7.00 9.63
C THR A 126 0.71 7.64 9.37
N THR A 127 -0.32 6.86 9.04
CA THR A 127 -1.67 7.40 8.78
C THR A 127 -2.37 7.90 10.06
N ALA A 128 -1.97 7.41 11.23
CA ALA A 128 -2.43 7.96 12.52
C ALA A 128 -1.75 9.30 12.88
N GLY A 129 -0.55 9.56 12.36
CA GLY A 129 0.27 10.74 12.67
C GLY A 129 -0.10 12.03 11.92
N ASP A 130 -0.91 11.95 10.86
CA ASP A 130 -1.29 13.11 10.03
C ASP A 130 -2.57 13.83 10.53
N ARG A 131 -3.07 13.48 11.73
CA ARG A 131 -4.31 14.02 12.33
C ARG A 131 -4.12 14.95 13.53
N PHE A 132 -2.95 15.60 13.66
CA PHE A 132 -2.76 16.70 14.64
C PHE A 132 -2.50 18.05 13.95
N PRO A 133 -3.52 18.88 13.70
CA PRO A 133 -3.30 20.30 13.46
C PRO A 133 -2.88 20.97 14.77
N GLY A 134 -1.82 21.78 14.71
CA GLY A 134 -1.10 22.31 15.87
C GLY A 134 -1.95 23.11 16.86
N GLU A 135 -1.67 22.91 18.15
CA GLU A 135 -1.95 23.91 19.16
C GLU A 135 -1.00 25.09 18.97
N GLY A 136 -1.62 26.23 18.69
CA GLY A 136 -0.95 27.48 18.39
C GLY A 136 -0.05 27.96 19.52
N SER A 137 1.11 28.48 19.11
CA SER A 137 1.91 29.39 19.89
C SER A 137 1.02 30.51 20.43
N SER A 138 0.80 30.53 21.75
CA SER A 138 0.37 31.75 22.42
C SER A 138 1.62 32.46 22.91
N GLY A 139 2.07 33.43 22.11
CA GLY A 139 3.06 34.39 22.52
C GLY A 139 2.57 35.12 23.77
N HIS A 140 3.32 34.99 24.85
CA HIS A 140 3.23 35.93 25.95
C HIS A 140 4.35 36.95 25.80
N GLU A 141 4.15 37.87 24.85
CA GLU A 141 4.79 39.17 24.93
C GLU A 141 4.02 39.99 25.96
N ARG A 142 4.60 40.17 27.15
CA ARG A 142 4.22 41.26 28.04
C ARG A 142 5.43 42.13 28.32
N ALA A 143 5.43 43.23 27.58
CA ALA A 143 6.03 44.51 27.81
C ALA A 143 6.53 44.78 29.24
N GLU A 144 7.80 45.15 29.31
CA GLU A 144 8.32 46.05 30.33
C GLU A 144 7.64 47.43 30.18
N PRO A 145 7.45 48.15 31.30
CA PRO A 145 7.85 49.55 31.28
C PRO A 145 8.71 49.89 32.49
N GLY A 146 9.84 50.54 32.21
CA GLY A 146 10.70 51.14 33.22
C GLY A 146 10.03 52.32 33.94
N SER A 147 10.41 52.50 35.20
CA SER A 147 11.30 53.59 35.67
C SER A 147 11.42 53.52 37.19
#